data_AF-A0AAV4H6B3-F1
#
_entry.id   AF-A0AAV4H6B3-F1
#
_cell.length_a   1.000
_cell.length_b   1.000
_cell.length_c   1.000
_cell.angle_alpha   90.00
_cell.angle_beta   90.00
_cell.angle_gamma   90.00
#
_symmetry.space_group_name_H-M   'P 1'
#
loop_
_entity.id
_entity.type
_entity.pdbx_description
1 polymer ?
#
loop_
_entity_poly.entity_id
_entity_poly.type
_entity_poly.pdbx_seq_one_letter_code
_entity_poly.pdbx_strand_id
1 'polypeptide(L)'
;MVNFVLRDRPVLQLPHPQCHSVLTKMTKGHWIDLRHRADRKEMDRIEYFLHNAREQHFLPYDLQRPDRNCGNITFEGLSGMMNDLLWFRALCDPDGDFPCCYNNKCESLPVDECRCNDCYDIRQRIHAEFASWVPSDPTCQIHHFTGEQDTCLLLKNMTIYIIGDSFLRHVYISLLALLRSSTYHGPLFHYSPEAMVQTCDRNFVYLRMCIRWIDRDTRECNKSVG
;
A
#
# COMPACT_ATOMS: atom_id res chain seq x y z
N MET A 1 -3.84 -15.46 -12.01
CA MET A 1 -2.91 -16.49 -11.53
C MET A 1 -1.52 -15.87 -11.53
N VAL A 2 -0.97 -15.61 -10.35
CA VAL A 2 0.35 -14.96 -10.22
C VAL A 2 1.38 -16.07 -10.00
N ASN A 3 2.30 -16.24 -10.96
CA ASN A 3 3.40 -17.20 -10.86
C ASN A 3 4.67 -16.43 -10.54
N PHE A 4 5.15 -16.53 -9.29
CA PHE A 4 6.51 -16.16 -8.95
C PHE A 4 7.41 -17.37 -9.23
N VAL A 5 8.21 -17.31 -10.29
CA VAL A 5 9.21 -18.33 -10.59
C VAL A 5 10.49 -17.94 -9.84
N LEU A 6 10.63 -18.40 -8.61
CA LEU A 6 11.89 -18.33 -7.87
C LEU A 6 12.65 -19.64 -8.13
N ARG A 7 13.82 -19.57 -8.74
CA ARG A 7 14.72 -20.73 -8.87
C ARG A 7 15.45 -20.94 -7.53
N ASP A 8 15.36 -22.15 -6.99
CA ASP A 8 16.01 -22.55 -5.73
C ASP A 8 17.51 -22.29 -5.73
N ARG A 9 18.02 -21.56 -4.72
CA ARG A 9 19.43 -21.61 -4.24
C ARG A 9 19.65 -20.82 -2.93
N PRO A 10 20.83 -20.96 -2.28
CA PRO A 10 20.95 -21.31 -0.87
C PRO A 10 20.62 -20.14 0.06
N VAL A 11 19.91 -20.49 1.13
CA VAL A 11 19.51 -19.62 2.24
C VAL A 11 20.76 -19.00 2.87
N LEU A 12 20.83 -17.67 2.88
CA LEU A 12 21.69 -16.91 3.79
C LEU A 12 21.46 -17.47 5.20
N GLN A 13 22.45 -18.18 5.76
CA GLN A 13 22.39 -18.73 7.11
C GLN A 13 22.47 -17.58 8.12
N LEU A 14 21.38 -16.87 8.30
CA LEU A 14 21.11 -16.16 9.53
C LEU A 14 20.79 -17.21 10.61
N PRO A 15 21.29 -17.08 11.84
CA PRO A 15 21.11 -18.06 12.93
C PRO A 15 19.70 -17.98 13.53
N HIS A 16 18.68 -17.94 12.67
CA HIS A 16 17.28 -17.91 13.04
C HIS A 16 16.64 -19.26 12.67
N PRO A 17 15.72 -19.79 13.49
CA PRO A 17 14.99 -21.01 13.13
C PRO A 17 14.35 -20.83 11.75
N GLN A 18 14.57 -21.80 10.86
CA GLN A 18 14.03 -21.72 9.50
C GLN A 18 12.49 -21.70 9.55
N CYS A 19 11.90 -20.63 9.01
CA CYS A 19 10.46 -20.54 8.84
C CYS A 19 10.01 -21.52 7.74
N HIS A 20 9.49 -22.69 8.14
CA HIS A 20 8.90 -23.64 7.20
C HIS A 20 7.49 -23.23 6.78
N SER A 21 7.09 -23.54 5.54
CA SER A 21 5.76 -23.21 5.00
C SER A 21 5.44 -21.72 5.06
N VAL A 22 6.42 -20.88 4.72
CA VAL A 22 6.37 -19.41 4.79
C VAL A 22 5.04 -18.86 4.30
N LEU A 23 4.58 -19.24 3.10
CA LEU A 23 3.34 -18.70 2.51
C LEU A 23 2.12 -18.96 3.39
N THR A 24 1.98 -20.15 3.96
CA THR A 24 0.82 -20.51 4.81
C THR A 24 0.88 -19.85 6.18
N LYS A 25 2.09 -19.60 6.70
CA LYS A 25 2.27 -19.00 8.03
C LYS A 25 2.20 -17.48 7.98
N MET A 26 2.71 -16.87 6.92
CA MET A 26 2.70 -15.43 6.71
C MET A 26 1.29 -14.87 6.50
N THR A 27 0.31 -15.68 6.10
CA THR A 27 -1.10 -15.27 6.02
C THR A 27 -1.82 -15.27 7.37
N LYS A 28 -1.18 -15.79 8.43
CA LYS A 28 -1.72 -15.84 9.79
C LYS A 28 -0.94 -14.88 10.69
N GLY A 29 -1.62 -13.86 11.19
CA GLY A 29 -0.98 -12.81 11.96
C GLY A 29 -1.97 -11.71 12.32
N HIS A 30 -1.43 -10.59 12.78
CA HIS A 30 -2.19 -9.38 13.08
C HIS A 30 -1.39 -8.14 12.71
N TRP A 31 -2.11 -7.05 12.43
CA TRP A 31 -1.50 -5.75 12.22
C TRP A 31 -1.30 -5.05 13.56
N ILE A 32 -0.11 -4.45 13.73
CA ILE A 32 0.16 -3.53 14.82
C ILE A 32 -0.02 -2.11 14.30
N ASP A 33 -0.86 -1.34 14.99
CA ASP A 33 -1.09 0.08 14.73
C ASP A 33 0.04 0.92 15.32
N LEU A 34 0.80 1.58 14.43
CA LEU A 34 1.92 2.44 14.77
C LEU A 34 1.61 3.92 14.52
N ARG A 35 0.34 4.32 14.34
CA ARG A 35 -0.05 5.72 14.11
C ARG A 35 0.43 6.67 15.20
N HIS A 36 0.57 6.19 16.43
CA HIS A 36 1.15 6.97 17.55
C HIS A 36 2.59 7.45 17.30
N ARG A 37 3.29 6.89 16.29
CA ARG A 37 4.65 7.29 15.89
C ARG A 37 4.67 8.31 14.76
N ALA A 38 3.53 8.57 14.12
CA ALA A 38 3.43 9.50 13.01
C ALA A 38 3.46 10.95 13.51
N ASP A 39 4.20 11.81 12.81
CA ASP A 39 4.01 13.27 12.94
C ASP A 39 2.70 13.68 12.24
N ARG A 40 2.03 14.71 12.76
CA ARG A 40 0.85 15.32 12.13
C ARG A 40 1.13 15.69 10.67
N LYS A 41 2.32 16.24 10.37
CA LYS A 41 2.69 16.57 8.98
C LYS A 41 2.72 15.35 8.06
N GLU A 42 3.11 14.19 8.59
CA GLU A 42 3.18 12.95 7.83
C GLU A 42 1.77 12.40 7.57
N MET A 43 0.90 12.44 8.59
CA MET A 43 -0.52 12.12 8.46
C MET A 43 -1.20 13.01 7.41
N ASP A 44 -1.02 14.33 7.51
CA ASP A 44 -1.60 15.30 6.56
C ASP A 44 -1.14 15.02 5.12
N ARG A 45 0.14 14.65 4.94
CA ARG A 45 0.68 14.29 3.62
C ARG A 45 0.07 13.01 3.06
N ILE A 46 -0.15 12.00 3.91
CA ILE A 46 -0.79 10.74 3.50
C ILE A 46 -2.25 10.98 3.13
N GLU A 47 -3.01 11.72 3.93
CA GLU A 47 -4.39 12.07 3.60
C GLU A 47 -4.47 12.90 2.31
N TYR A 48 -3.56 13.85 2.11
CA TYR A 48 -3.46 14.58 0.85
C TYR A 48 -3.16 13.66 -0.34
N PHE A 49 -2.26 12.68 -0.20
CA PHE A 49 -2.00 11.67 -1.22
C PHE A 49 -3.25 10.82 -1.52
N LEU A 50 -3.92 10.31 -0.48
CA LEU A 50 -5.12 9.48 -0.63
C LEU A 50 -6.24 10.25 -1.33
N HIS A 51 -6.40 11.54 -1.02
CA HIS A 51 -7.33 12.42 -1.70
C HIS A 51 -6.99 12.55 -3.20
N ASN A 52 -5.74 12.85 -3.56
CA ASN A 52 -5.32 12.93 -4.97
C ASN A 52 -5.52 11.60 -5.70
N ALA A 53 -5.22 10.48 -5.04
CA ALA A 53 -5.44 9.15 -5.61
C ALA A 53 -6.93 8.90 -5.89
N ARG A 54 -7.82 9.31 -4.98
CA ARG A 54 -9.28 9.24 -5.16
C ARG A 54 -9.75 10.08 -6.34
N GLU A 55 -9.30 11.32 -6.46
CA GLU A 55 -9.69 12.21 -7.56
C GLU A 55 -9.31 11.67 -8.94
N GLN A 56 -8.16 10.98 -9.07
CA GLN A 56 -7.77 10.32 -10.32
C GLN A 56 -8.72 9.20 -10.76
N HIS A 57 -9.53 8.70 -9.83
CA HIS A 57 -10.58 7.72 -10.06
C HIS A 57 -11.98 8.33 -10.00
N PHE A 58 -12.08 9.66 -10.08
CA PHE A 58 -13.33 10.41 -9.98
C PHE A 58 -14.10 10.12 -8.69
N LEU A 59 -13.39 9.73 -7.62
CA LEU A 59 -13.98 9.53 -6.30
C LEU A 59 -14.20 10.86 -5.60
N PRO A 60 -15.30 11.02 -4.84
CA PRO A 60 -15.50 12.18 -4.00
C PRO A 60 -14.41 12.29 -2.93
N TYR A 61 -14.22 13.51 -2.42
CA TYR A 61 -13.33 13.79 -1.30
C TYR A 61 -13.64 12.89 -0.11
N ASP A 62 -14.93 12.84 0.25
CA ASP A 62 -15.49 11.97 1.27
C ASP A 62 -16.25 10.81 0.61
N LEU A 63 -16.02 9.60 1.11
CA LEU A 63 -16.68 8.39 0.65
C LEU A 63 -18.01 8.14 1.36
N GLN A 64 -18.44 9.04 2.25
CA GLN A 64 -19.77 9.06 2.83
C GLN A 64 -20.79 9.68 1.88
N ARG A 65 -21.89 8.96 1.66
CA ARG A 65 -23.03 9.51 0.92
C ARG A 65 -23.79 10.53 1.78
N PRO A 66 -24.39 11.57 1.15
CA PRO A 66 -25.24 12.53 1.87
C PRO A 66 -26.47 11.91 2.56
N ASP A 67 -26.98 10.79 2.02
CA ASP A 67 -28.12 10.04 2.59
C ASP A 67 -27.70 9.08 3.72
N ARG A 68 -26.41 9.03 4.06
CA ARG A 68 -25.79 8.15 5.05
C ARG A 68 -25.93 6.65 4.76
N ASN A 69 -26.30 6.27 3.54
CA ASN A 69 -26.28 4.86 3.16
C ASN A 69 -24.83 4.42 2.87
N CYS A 70 -24.49 3.21 3.30
CA CYS A 70 -23.15 2.62 3.17
C CYS A 70 -23.24 1.12 2.89
N GLY A 71 -22.09 0.44 2.70
CA GLY A 71 -22.05 -1.00 2.55
C GLY A 71 -22.21 -1.43 1.09
N ASN A 72 -23.14 -2.35 0.79
CA ASN A 72 -23.32 -2.86 -0.58
C ASN A 72 -24.16 -1.94 -1.47
N ILE A 73 -23.96 -0.64 -1.34
CA ILE A 73 -24.55 0.41 -2.17
C ILE A 73 -23.42 1.27 -2.75
N THR A 74 -23.60 1.71 -3.99
CA THR A 74 -22.62 2.52 -4.73
C THR A 74 -23.03 3.98 -4.67
N PHE A 75 -22.44 4.87 -5.48
CA PHE A 75 -22.89 6.26 -5.65
C PHE A 75 -23.84 6.45 -6.85
N GLU A 76 -24.46 5.36 -7.31
CA GLU A 76 -25.44 5.39 -8.42
C GLU A 76 -26.55 6.41 -8.16
N GLY A 77 -26.88 7.23 -9.18
CA GLY A 77 -27.87 8.31 -9.08
C GLY A 77 -27.35 9.63 -8.50
N LEU A 78 -26.19 9.62 -7.81
CA LEU A 78 -25.42 10.83 -7.48
C LEU A 78 -24.38 11.17 -8.57
N SER A 79 -24.23 10.27 -9.55
CA SER A 79 -23.23 10.28 -10.63
C SER A 79 -23.38 11.38 -11.67
N GLY A 80 -24.41 12.26 -11.57
CA GLY A 80 -24.69 13.32 -12.54
C GLY A 80 -23.57 14.35 -12.77
N MET A 81 -22.49 14.30 -11.96
CA MET A 81 -21.29 15.13 -12.14
C MET A 81 -20.00 14.33 -12.38
N MET A 82 -19.98 13.00 -12.15
CA MET A 82 -18.78 12.15 -12.18
C MET A 82 -19.19 10.71 -12.57
N ASN A 83 -19.20 10.42 -13.88
CA ASN A 83 -19.87 9.23 -14.45
C ASN A 83 -19.22 7.86 -14.17
N ASP A 84 -18.19 7.74 -13.33
CA ASP A 84 -17.42 6.48 -13.18
C ASP A 84 -17.43 5.89 -11.75
N LEU A 85 -18.31 6.38 -10.87
CA LEU A 85 -18.42 5.97 -9.47
C LEU A 85 -19.20 4.66 -9.22
N LEU A 86 -19.66 4.00 -10.28
CA LEU A 86 -20.70 2.97 -10.19
C LEU A 86 -20.28 1.67 -9.47
N TRP A 87 -18.98 1.43 -9.28
CA TRP A 87 -18.47 0.18 -8.70
C TRP A 87 -17.84 0.37 -7.30
N PHE A 88 -17.67 1.61 -6.85
CA PHE A 88 -17.18 1.89 -5.50
C PHE A 88 -18.32 1.86 -4.50
N ARG A 89 -18.13 1.09 -3.44
CA ARG A 89 -19.04 1.05 -2.31
C ARG A 89 -18.96 2.34 -1.50
N ALA A 90 -20.11 2.86 -1.10
CA ALA A 90 -20.19 3.95 -0.14
C ALA A 90 -19.68 3.49 1.23
N LEU A 91 -18.81 4.30 1.84
CA LEU A 91 -18.26 4.08 3.17
C LEU A 91 -18.84 5.12 4.13
N CYS A 92 -18.53 5.01 5.42
CA CYS A 92 -18.78 6.09 6.36
C CYS A 92 -17.51 6.92 6.55
N ASP A 93 -17.68 8.18 6.93
CA ASP A 93 -16.58 9.05 7.30
C ASP A 93 -15.96 8.52 8.60
N PRO A 94 -14.71 8.03 8.60
CA PRO A 94 -14.08 7.51 9.81
C PRO A 94 -13.87 8.57 10.90
N ASP A 95 -13.75 9.84 10.51
CA ASP A 95 -13.45 10.96 11.40
C ASP A 95 -14.71 11.77 11.73
N GLY A 96 -15.85 11.39 11.13
CA GLY A 96 -17.15 12.00 11.34
C GLY A 96 -17.93 11.39 12.51
N ASP A 97 -19.11 11.97 12.79
CA ASP A 97 -19.97 11.59 13.91
C ASP A 97 -20.58 10.17 13.78
N PHE A 98 -20.60 9.61 12.56
CA PHE A 98 -21.27 8.35 12.22
C PHE A 98 -20.33 7.36 11.51
N PRO A 99 -19.22 6.93 12.13
CA PRO A 99 -18.14 6.26 11.41
C PRO A 99 -18.36 4.74 11.24
N CYS A 100 -19.46 4.20 11.77
CA CYS A 100 -19.81 2.80 11.69
C CYS A 100 -20.83 2.54 10.59
N CYS A 101 -20.53 1.64 9.64
CA CYS A 101 -21.54 1.15 8.71
C CYS A 101 -22.30 -0.03 9.33
N TYR A 102 -23.51 0.24 9.84
CA TYR A 102 -24.41 -0.73 10.48
C TYR A 102 -25.71 -0.83 9.69
N ASN A 103 -26.10 -2.04 9.28
CA ASN A 103 -27.32 -2.27 8.47
C ASN A 103 -27.42 -1.35 7.23
N ASN A 104 -26.30 -1.20 6.52
CA ASN A 104 -26.15 -0.31 5.35
C ASN A 104 -26.41 1.19 5.64
N LYS A 105 -26.28 1.62 6.91
CA LYS A 105 -26.30 3.03 7.30
C LYS A 105 -25.13 3.43 8.17
N CYS A 106 -24.68 4.67 7.99
CA CYS A 106 -23.70 5.29 8.85
C CYS A 106 -24.35 5.68 10.17
N GLU A 107 -23.89 5.04 11.24
CA GLU A 107 -24.41 5.16 12.60
C GLU A 107 -23.30 5.53 13.59
N SER A 108 -23.71 6.14 14.70
CA SER A 108 -22.82 6.51 15.80
C SER A 108 -22.80 5.38 16.83
N LEU A 109 -22.03 4.34 16.54
CA LEU A 109 -21.89 3.17 17.42
C LEU A 109 -20.48 3.10 18.03
N PRO A 110 -20.33 2.66 19.29
CA PRO A 110 -19.05 2.28 19.86
C PRO A 110 -18.28 1.25 19.01
N VAL A 111 -16.95 1.15 19.21
CA VAL A 111 -16.08 0.25 18.42
C VAL A 111 -16.44 -1.22 18.61
N ASP A 112 -16.77 -1.62 19.83
CA ASP A 112 -17.23 -2.96 20.18
C ASP A 112 -18.56 -3.31 19.54
N GLU A 113 -19.50 -2.37 19.49
CA GLU A 113 -20.80 -2.55 18.84
C GLU A 113 -20.70 -2.54 17.29
N CYS A 114 -19.69 -1.88 16.74
CA CYS A 114 -19.44 -1.84 15.30
C CYS A 114 -18.71 -3.09 14.75
N ARG A 115 -18.29 -4.02 15.61
CA ARG A 115 -17.62 -5.28 15.22
C ARG A 115 -18.60 -6.43 15.04
N CYS A 116 -19.71 -6.18 14.34
CA CYS A 116 -20.70 -7.22 14.01
C CYS A 116 -20.35 -7.92 12.67
N ASN A 117 -20.96 -9.08 12.41
CA ASN A 117 -20.69 -9.88 11.20
C ASN A 117 -20.96 -9.12 9.89
N ASP A 118 -21.97 -8.24 9.88
CA ASP A 118 -22.40 -7.47 8.70
C ASP A 118 -22.10 -5.97 8.85
N CYS A 119 -21.17 -5.62 9.74
CA CYS A 119 -20.76 -4.24 10.02
C CYS A 119 -19.39 -3.94 9.43
N TYR A 120 -19.18 -2.68 9.07
CA TYR A 120 -17.85 -2.16 8.73
C TYR A 120 -17.51 -0.98 9.62
N ASP A 121 -16.55 -1.18 10.52
CA ASP A 121 -15.96 -0.10 11.30
C ASP A 121 -14.83 0.58 10.50
N ILE A 122 -15.13 1.74 9.91
CA ILE A 122 -14.18 2.46 9.05
C ILE A 122 -13.13 3.22 9.87
N ARG A 123 -13.30 3.38 11.20
CA ARG A 123 -12.32 4.04 12.09
C ARG A 123 -10.98 3.32 12.17
N GLN A 124 -10.97 2.03 11.84
CA GLN A 124 -9.78 1.18 11.86
C GLN A 124 -8.91 1.40 10.62
N ARG A 125 -8.75 2.65 10.16
CA ARG A 125 -7.75 3.00 9.13
C ARG A 125 -6.36 2.80 9.71
N ILE A 126 -5.77 1.65 9.41
CA ILE A 126 -4.34 1.45 9.53
C ILE A 126 -3.73 1.82 8.18
N HIS A 127 -3.09 2.99 8.10
CA HIS A 127 -2.26 3.32 6.93
C HIS A 127 -1.09 2.35 6.87
N ALA A 128 -0.79 1.80 5.70
CA ALA A 128 0.27 0.79 5.55
C ALA A 128 1.64 1.34 6.00
N GLU A 129 1.84 2.65 5.87
CA GLU A 129 3.00 3.40 6.33
C GLU A 129 3.18 3.37 7.86
N PHE A 130 2.09 3.19 8.61
CA PHE A 130 2.06 3.10 10.07
C PHE A 130 1.53 1.76 10.55
N ALA A 131 1.74 0.72 9.76
CA ALA A 131 1.35 -0.64 10.06
C ALA A 131 2.58 -1.54 10.06
N SER A 132 2.62 -2.51 10.96
CA SER A 132 3.50 -3.66 10.79
C SER A 132 2.71 -4.96 10.94
N TRP A 133 2.92 -5.88 10.00
CA TRP A 133 2.34 -7.21 10.07
C TRP A 133 3.20 -8.08 10.99
N VAL A 134 2.57 -8.72 11.97
CA VAL A 134 3.24 -9.66 12.88
C VAL A 134 2.66 -11.05 12.67
N PRO A 135 3.43 -11.99 12.08
CA PRO A 135 3.02 -13.37 11.93
C PRO A 135 2.78 -14.02 13.30
N SER A 136 1.75 -14.87 13.39
CA SER A 136 1.42 -15.57 14.63
C SER A 136 2.47 -16.62 15.02
N ASP A 137 3.23 -17.13 14.05
CA ASP A 137 4.29 -18.10 14.30
C ASP A 137 5.61 -17.36 14.64
N PRO A 138 6.16 -17.52 15.86
CA PRO A 138 7.36 -16.82 16.29
C PRO A 138 8.64 -17.24 15.53
N THR A 139 8.60 -18.35 14.80
CA THR A 139 9.70 -18.79 13.91
C THR A 139 9.70 -18.06 12.57
N CYS A 140 8.62 -17.35 12.23
CA CYS A 140 8.44 -16.64 10.99
C CYS A 140 8.45 -15.13 11.21
N GLN A 141 9.54 -14.60 11.77
CA GLN A 141 9.67 -13.16 11.95
C GLN A 141 9.96 -12.47 10.62
N ILE A 142 9.31 -11.33 10.39
CA ILE A 142 9.59 -10.49 9.22
C ILE A 142 10.92 -9.79 9.45
N HIS A 143 11.85 -9.99 8.54
CA HIS A 143 13.05 -9.17 8.48
C HIS A 143 12.77 -7.94 7.63
N HIS A 144 12.95 -6.76 8.22
CA HIS A 144 12.82 -5.49 7.51
C HIS A 144 14.12 -5.17 6.78
N PHE A 145 14.13 -5.34 5.47
CA PHE A 145 15.25 -4.92 4.63
C PHE A 145 15.23 -3.41 4.48
N THR A 146 16.25 -2.73 5.01
CA THR A 146 16.34 -1.26 4.96
C THR A 146 17.31 -0.84 3.87
N GLY A 147 16.78 -0.75 2.65
CA GLY A 147 17.42 -0.07 1.54
C GLY A 147 18.28 -0.96 0.62
N GLU A 148 19.08 -0.30 -0.22
CA GLU A 148 19.75 -0.92 -1.38
C GLU A 148 20.64 -2.11 -0.98
N GLN A 149 21.53 -1.95 -0.01
CA GLN A 149 22.55 -2.95 0.31
C GLN A 149 21.93 -4.29 0.74
N ASP A 150 21.01 -4.26 1.70
CA ASP A 150 20.36 -5.46 2.23
C ASP A 150 19.49 -6.13 1.15
N THR A 151 18.76 -5.32 0.37
CA THR A 151 17.90 -5.81 -0.71
C THR A 151 18.75 -6.45 -1.82
N CYS A 152 19.90 -5.87 -2.16
CA CYS A 152 20.80 -6.40 -3.17
C CYS A 152 21.54 -7.66 -2.73
N LEU A 153 21.83 -7.82 -1.44
CA LEU A 153 22.35 -9.07 -0.90
C LEU A 153 21.32 -10.19 -1.06
N LEU A 154 20.05 -9.93 -0.79
CA LEU A 154 18.96 -10.90 -0.95
C LEU A 154 18.75 -11.32 -2.42
N LEU A 155 18.81 -10.34 -3.34
CA LEU A 155 18.50 -10.55 -4.75
C LEU A 155 19.71 -10.87 -5.63
N LYS A 156 20.87 -11.14 -5.01
CA LYS A 156 22.11 -11.40 -5.73
C LYS A 156 21.95 -12.57 -6.71
N ASN A 157 22.36 -12.34 -7.96
CA ASN A 157 22.27 -13.31 -9.06
C ASN A 157 20.83 -13.79 -9.37
N MET A 158 19.82 -12.99 -9.02
CA MET A 158 18.42 -13.27 -9.37
C MET A 158 17.98 -12.42 -10.56
N THR A 159 17.08 -12.99 -11.36
CA THR A 159 16.30 -12.24 -12.34
C THR A 159 14.84 -12.43 -11.98
N ILE A 160 14.14 -11.33 -11.71
CA ILE A 160 12.73 -11.34 -11.32
C ILE A 160 11.92 -10.80 -12.48
N TYR A 161 10.95 -11.59 -12.95
CA TYR A 161 9.94 -11.15 -13.91
C TYR A 161 8.64 -10.85 -13.17
N ILE A 162 8.19 -9.61 -13.19
CA ILE A 162 6.90 -9.21 -12.61
C ILE A 162 5.92 -8.96 -13.76
N ILE A 163 4.94 -9.86 -13.90
CA ILE A 163 3.94 -9.83 -14.98
C ILE A 163 2.55 -9.76 -14.36
N GLY A 164 1.84 -8.65 -14.60
CA GLY A 164 0.49 -8.47 -14.09
C GLY A 164 -0.12 -7.12 -14.45
N ASP A 165 -1.14 -6.75 -13.69
CA ASP A 165 -1.91 -5.53 -13.84
C ASP A 165 -1.35 -4.36 -13.01
N SER A 166 -2.20 -3.38 -12.70
CA SER A 166 -1.86 -2.21 -11.89
C SER A 166 -1.36 -2.58 -10.50
N PHE A 167 -1.82 -3.68 -9.90
CA PHE A 167 -1.37 -4.10 -8.57
C PHE A 167 0.09 -4.56 -8.63
N LEU A 168 0.42 -5.48 -9.55
CA LEU A 168 1.79 -5.95 -9.69
C LEU A 168 2.76 -4.85 -10.15
N ARG A 169 2.26 -3.84 -10.86
CA ARG A 169 3.01 -2.62 -11.12
C ARG A 169 3.35 -1.86 -9.83
N HIS A 170 2.44 -1.69 -8.87
CA HIS A 170 2.77 -1.04 -7.59
C HIS A 170 3.79 -1.84 -6.77
N VAL A 171 3.68 -3.18 -6.78
CA VAL A 171 4.68 -4.06 -6.16
C VAL A 171 6.06 -3.86 -6.79
N TYR A 172 6.12 -3.79 -8.12
CA TYR A 172 7.36 -3.53 -8.85
C TYR A 172 7.97 -2.16 -8.51
N ILE A 173 7.16 -1.11 -8.48
CA ILE A 173 7.61 0.25 -8.13
C ILE A 173 8.14 0.29 -6.69
N SER A 174 7.46 -0.39 -5.75
CA SER A 174 7.91 -0.51 -4.36
C SER A 174 9.29 -1.19 -4.28
N LEU A 175 9.48 -2.27 -5.05
CA LEU A 175 10.76 -2.98 -5.12
C LEU A 175 11.87 -2.08 -5.67
N LEU A 176 11.62 -1.33 -6.74
CA LEU A 176 12.58 -0.36 -7.27
C LEU A 176 12.91 0.73 -6.25
N ALA A 177 11.92 1.25 -5.53
CA ALA A 177 12.13 2.27 -4.51
C ALA A 177 13.03 1.77 -3.36
N LEU A 178 12.91 0.49 -2.96
CA LEU A 178 13.80 -0.13 -1.98
C LEU A 178 15.23 -0.25 -2.52
N LEU A 179 15.36 -0.78 -3.74
CA LEU A 179 16.65 -0.98 -4.42
C LEU A 179 17.38 0.35 -4.67
N ARG A 180 16.64 1.44 -4.86
CA ARG A 180 17.19 2.77 -5.18
C ARG A 180 16.97 3.80 -4.07
N SER A 181 16.71 3.33 -2.86
CA SER A 181 16.47 4.17 -1.68
C SER A 181 17.62 5.15 -1.36
N SER A 182 18.84 4.82 -1.81
CA SER A 182 20.04 5.64 -1.70
C SER A 182 20.15 6.75 -2.76
N THR A 183 19.31 6.71 -3.81
CA THR A 183 19.41 7.62 -4.95
C THR A 183 18.45 8.80 -4.78
N TYR A 184 18.88 9.98 -5.22
CA TYR A 184 18.06 11.20 -5.15
C TYR A 184 16.74 11.09 -5.93
N HIS A 185 16.74 10.35 -7.03
CA HIS A 185 15.58 10.19 -7.91
C HIS A 185 14.69 9.00 -7.52
N GLY A 186 15.11 8.17 -6.56
CA GLY A 186 14.43 6.92 -6.20
C GLY A 186 14.17 6.05 -7.43
N PRO A 187 12.92 5.61 -7.68
CA PRO A 187 12.59 4.77 -8.84
C PRO A 187 12.40 5.55 -10.15
N LEU A 188 12.57 6.88 -10.16
CA LEU A 188 12.41 7.70 -11.36
C LEU A 188 13.65 7.67 -12.26
N PHE A 189 13.52 8.10 -13.52
CA PHE A 189 14.67 8.30 -14.41
C PHE A 189 15.66 9.32 -13.83
N HIS A 190 16.96 9.08 -14.03
CA HIS A 190 18.02 9.99 -13.57
C HIS A 190 17.94 11.39 -14.22
N TYR A 191 17.37 11.51 -15.42
CA TYR A 191 17.15 12.78 -16.11
C TYR A 191 15.74 13.36 -15.87
N SER A 192 15.00 12.86 -14.88
CA SER A 192 13.70 13.43 -14.54
C SER A 192 13.86 14.90 -14.11
N PRO A 193 13.05 15.82 -14.67
CA PRO A 193 13.07 17.21 -14.23
C PRO A 193 12.85 17.34 -12.73
N GLU A 194 13.50 18.31 -12.08
CA GLU A 194 13.41 18.50 -10.63
C GLU A 194 11.96 18.63 -10.15
N ALA A 195 11.13 19.36 -10.89
CA ALA A 195 9.71 19.49 -10.59
C ALA A 195 8.97 18.13 -10.58
N MET A 196 9.36 17.18 -11.45
CA MET A 196 8.79 15.84 -11.45
C MET A 196 9.31 14.99 -10.28
N VAL A 197 10.60 15.12 -9.94
CA VAL A 197 11.16 14.45 -8.76
C VAL A 197 10.42 14.88 -7.50
N GLN A 198 10.19 16.18 -7.32
CA GLN A 198 9.44 16.72 -6.19
C GLN A 198 7.97 16.29 -6.21
N THR A 199 7.32 16.32 -7.38
CA THR A 199 5.90 15.94 -7.52
C THR A 199 5.66 14.46 -7.26
N CYS A 200 6.59 13.59 -7.68
CA CYS A 200 6.47 12.14 -7.61
C CYS A 200 7.18 11.52 -6.41
N ASP A 201 7.55 12.33 -5.42
CA ASP A 201 8.27 11.88 -4.22
C ASP A 201 7.40 11.00 -3.30
N ARG A 202 8.02 9.96 -2.72
CA ARG A 202 7.38 8.98 -1.81
C ARG A 202 6.11 8.36 -2.40
N ASN A 203 4.98 8.45 -1.70
CA ASN A 203 3.71 7.83 -2.09
C ASN A 203 3.18 8.37 -3.43
N PHE A 204 3.55 9.59 -3.81
CA PHE A 204 3.08 10.18 -5.05
C PHE A 204 3.60 9.46 -6.30
N VAL A 205 4.67 8.66 -6.17
CA VAL A 205 5.19 7.84 -7.28
C VAL A 205 4.16 6.88 -7.87
N TYR A 206 3.16 6.46 -7.08
CA TYR A 206 2.10 5.55 -7.51
C TYR A 206 1.00 6.24 -8.34
N LEU A 207 0.96 7.57 -8.35
CA LEU A 207 -0.02 8.32 -9.12
C LEU A 207 0.20 8.15 -10.63
N ARG A 208 -0.91 8.17 -11.39
CA ARG A 208 -0.89 7.90 -12.84
C ARG A 208 0.09 8.79 -13.62
N MET A 209 0.24 10.04 -13.21
CA MET A 209 1.15 11.01 -13.85
C MET A 209 2.64 10.67 -13.67
N CYS A 210 2.99 9.95 -12.60
CA CYS A 210 4.36 9.60 -12.25
C CYS A 210 4.83 8.33 -12.95
N ILE A 211 3.91 7.45 -13.33
CA ILE A 211 4.18 6.13 -13.93
C ILE A 211 5.03 6.20 -15.21
N ARG A 212 4.93 7.29 -15.99
CA ARG A 212 5.73 7.49 -17.21
C ARG A 212 7.18 7.89 -16.94
N TRP A 213 7.49 8.32 -15.73
CA TRP A 213 8.82 8.77 -15.30
C TRP A 213 9.59 7.69 -14.53
N ILE A 214 8.97 6.53 -14.31
CA ILE A 214 9.60 5.39 -13.65
C ILE A 214 10.51 4.70 -14.65
N ASP A 215 11.74 4.44 -14.22
CA ASP A 215 12.72 3.72 -14.99
C ASP A 215 12.50 2.21 -14.82
N ARG A 216 11.97 1.56 -15.87
CA ARG A 216 11.38 0.20 -15.79
C ARG A 216 12.30 -0.93 -16.24
N ASP A 217 13.37 -0.63 -16.95
CA ASP A 217 14.27 -1.65 -17.51
C ASP A 217 15.67 -1.40 -16.99
N THR A 218 15.97 -1.99 -15.85
CA THR A 218 17.15 -1.63 -15.06
C THR A 218 17.90 -2.87 -14.59
N ARG A 219 19.21 -2.70 -14.40
CA ARG A 219 20.08 -3.68 -13.72
C ARG A 219 20.47 -3.10 -12.37
N GLU A 220 19.66 -3.36 -11.35
CA GLU A 220 20.01 -3.02 -9.97
C GLU A 220 20.99 -4.04 -9.38
N CYS A 221 21.68 -3.65 -8.31
CA CYS A 221 22.58 -4.51 -7.54
C CYS A 221 23.87 -4.97 -8.26
N ASN A 222 24.09 -4.51 -9.49
CA ASN A 222 25.30 -4.80 -10.24
C ASN A 222 26.38 -3.73 -9.96
N LYS A 223 26.67 -3.48 -8.69
CA LYS A 223 27.88 -2.77 -8.30
C LYS A 223 29.05 -3.74 -8.40
N SER A 224 29.50 -4.01 -9.62
CA SER A 224 30.95 -4.14 -9.80
C SER A 224 31.53 -2.81 -9.36
N VAL A 225 32.05 -2.78 -8.13
CA VAL A 225 32.96 -1.74 -7.66
C VAL A 225 34.09 -1.69 -8.67
N GLY A 226 34.15 -0.57 -9.40
CA GLY A 226 35.33 -0.09 -10.09
C GLY A 226 35.64 1.28 -9.53
#